data_AF-A0AAN7VSA0-F1
#
_entry.id   AF-A0AAN7VSA0-F1
#
_cell.length_a   1.000
_cell.length_b   1.000
_cell.length_c   1.000
_cell.angle_alpha   90.00
_cell.angle_beta   90.00
_cell.angle_gamma   90.00
#
_symmetry.space_group_name_H-M   'P 1'
#
loop_
_entity.id
_entity.type
_entity.pdbx_description
1 polymer ?
#
loop_
_entity_poly.entity_id
_entity_poly.type
_entity_poly.pdbx_seq_one_letter_code
_entity_poly.pdbx_strand_id
1 'polypeptide(L)'
;MEQMSANYRVEFDRTRPQVLQELKAKLLGYDDFMLKTREMHALQRPAQSDYASVRNWFEEKAPLSQDEQEYILRKEDIVTLRAGRESASFDGLVERCLSGMDHYLSIWCHCKIIQRLFITEELRHKTNNLHIHYYAPHRVDALVNLIITTIIFILLVVPVVLMYKLSGLGGGASPFEALGILIVFTLLFGLAMSSLTTAKRQELFAASAAYCAVLVVFVSNFGVQSVQIVKA
;
A
#
# COMPACT_ATOMS: atom_id res chain seq x y z
N MET A 1 48.10 -41.90 42.24
CA MET A 1 47.01 -41.29 41.43
C MET A 1 45.72 -42.10 41.48
N GLU A 2 45.52 -43.01 42.45
CA GLU A 2 44.39 -43.97 42.44
C GLU A 2 43.36 -43.73 43.57
N GLN A 3 43.54 -42.69 44.39
CA GLN A 3 42.62 -42.39 45.52
C GLN A 3 41.71 -41.18 45.29
N MET A 4 41.82 -40.48 44.15
CA MET A 4 41.00 -39.30 43.85
C MET A 4 39.76 -39.60 42.99
N SER A 5 39.40 -40.88 42.84
CA SER A 5 38.27 -41.35 42.03
C SER A 5 37.12 -41.94 42.86
N ALA A 6 37.37 -42.34 44.12
CA ALA A 6 36.44 -43.21 44.86
C ALA A 6 35.30 -42.51 45.60
N ASN A 7 35.25 -41.17 45.67
CA ASN A 7 34.34 -40.47 46.57
C ASN A 7 33.48 -39.36 45.94
N TYR A 8 33.34 -39.35 44.61
CA TYR A 8 32.31 -38.52 43.97
C TYR A 8 31.02 -39.32 43.82
N ARG A 9 30.27 -39.47 44.91
CA ARG A 9 28.88 -39.95 44.82
C ARG A 9 28.04 -38.77 44.33
N VAL A 10 27.57 -38.86 43.08
CA VAL A 10 26.56 -37.93 42.57
C VAL A 10 25.25 -38.26 43.30
N GLU A 11 25.01 -37.53 44.39
CA GLU A 11 23.74 -37.59 45.09
C GLU A 11 22.74 -36.80 44.25
N PHE A 12 21.93 -37.54 43.49
CA PHE A 12 20.86 -36.93 42.72
C PHE A 12 19.77 -36.49 43.70
N ASP A 13 19.78 -35.21 44.06
CA ASP A 13 18.77 -34.54 44.91
C ASP A 13 17.34 -34.66 44.35
N ARG A 14 17.21 -35.03 43.06
CA ARG A 14 15.92 -35.12 42.36
C ARG A 14 15.69 -36.51 41.81
N THR A 15 14.48 -37.01 42.03
CA THR A 15 14.04 -38.27 41.42
C THR A 15 13.74 -38.07 39.94
N ARG A 16 14.03 -39.07 39.09
CA ARG A 16 13.72 -39.08 37.66
C ARG A 16 12.31 -38.56 37.30
N PRO A 17 11.21 -38.98 37.96
CA PRO A 17 9.88 -38.45 37.66
C PRO A 17 9.73 -36.94 37.91
N GLN A 18 10.36 -36.40 38.96
CA GLN A 18 10.35 -34.96 39.23
C GLN A 18 11.05 -34.18 38.10
N VAL A 19 12.20 -34.67 37.63
CA VAL A 19 12.92 -34.07 36.51
C VAL A 19 12.10 -34.12 35.22
N LEU A 20 11.43 -35.24 34.94
CA LEU A 20 10.57 -35.37 33.76
C LEU A 20 9.35 -34.44 33.81
N GLN A 21 8.77 -34.23 34.99
CA GLN A 21 7.66 -33.30 35.18
C GLN A 21 8.10 -31.84 35.00
N GLU A 22 9.26 -31.47 35.55
CA GLU A 22 9.87 -30.14 35.36
C GLU A 22 10.21 -29.88 33.89
N LEU A 23 10.79 -30.87 33.21
CA LEU A 23 11.11 -30.81 31.78
C LEU A 23 9.84 -30.61 30.95
N LYS A 24 8.77 -31.35 31.23
CA LYS A 24 7.48 -31.20 30.54
C LYS A 24 6.92 -29.78 30.71
N ALA A 25 6.95 -29.24 31.92
CA ALA A 25 6.48 -27.87 32.19
C ALA A 25 7.31 -26.83 31.42
N LYS A 26 8.64 -26.96 31.44
CA LYS A 26 9.54 -26.08 30.68
C LYS A 26 9.35 -26.18 29.17
N LEU A 27 9.13 -27.39 28.65
CA LEU A 27 8.91 -27.62 27.22
C LEU A 27 7.60 -26.96 26.75
N LEU A 28 6.52 -27.08 27.54
CA LEU A 28 5.25 -26.41 27.26
C LEU A 28 5.39 -24.88 27.31
N GLY A 29 6.14 -24.35 28.28
CA GLY A 29 6.43 -22.92 28.35
C GLY A 29 7.25 -22.42 27.17
N TYR A 30 8.19 -23.23 26.67
CA TYR A 30 8.96 -22.91 25.47
C TYR A 30 8.11 -22.93 24.20
N ASP A 31 7.20 -23.89 24.08
CA ASP A 31 6.26 -23.98 22.95
C ASP A 31 5.33 -22.75 22.88
N ASP A 32 4.77 -22.34 24.03
CA ASP A 32 3.98 -21.11 24.14
C ASP A 32 4.81 -19.86 23.78
N PHE A 33 6.06 -19.78 24.25
CA PHE A 33 6.97 -18.69 23.87
C PHE A 33 7.27 -18.69 22.36
N MET A 34 7.46 -19.86 21.74
CA MET A 34 7.67 -19.96 20.30
C MET A 34 6.44 -19.50 19.51
N LEU A 35 5.24 -19.89 19.93
CA LEU A 35 3.99 -19.44 19.30
C LEU A 35 3.83 -17.93 19.38
N LYS A 36 4.04 -17.34 20.56
CA LYS A 36 4.00 -15.88 20.76
C LYS A 36 5.06 -15.16 19.94
N THR A 37 6.28 -15.71 19.86
CA THR A 37 7.36 -15.16 19.04
C THR A 37 6.99 -15.17 17.56
N ARG A 38 6.37 -16.26 17.08
CA ARG A 38 5.83 -16.34 15.72
C ARG A 38 4.75 -15.28 15.47
N GLU A 39 3.84 -15.09 16.41
CA GLU A 39 2.79 -14.06 16.30
C GLU A 39 3.39 -12.65 16.26
N MET A 40 4.38 -12.35 17.10
CA MET A 40 5.10 -11.08 17.04
C MET A 40 5.82 -10.88 15.70
N HIS A 41 6.46 -11.92 15.16
CA HIS A 41 7.07 -11.85 13.83
C HIS A 41 6.06 -11.78 12.68
N ALA A 42 4.80 -12.18 12.91
CA ALA A 42 3.72 -12.02 11.94
C ALA A 42 3.16 -10.59 11.91
N LEU A 43 3.44 -9.77 12.94
CA LEU A 43 3.12 -8.35 12.92
C LEU A 43 3.86 -7.67 11.78
N GLN A 44 3.19 -6.72 11.15
CA GLN A 44 3.74 -6.02 10.01
C GLN A 44 4.63 -4.87 10.46
N ARG A 45 5.58 -4.51 9.59
CA ARG A 45 6.33 -3.27 9.75
C ARG A 45 5.42 -2.08 9.46
N PRO A 46 5.63 -0.94 10.15
CA PRO A 46 4.84 0.26 9.91
C PRO A 46 5.04 0.79 8.50
N ALA A 47 4.00 1.49 7.99
CA ALA A 47 4.10 2.28 6.77
C ALA A 47 5.22 3.32 6.89
N GLN A 48 5.76 3.79 5.76
CA GLN A 48 6.82 4.80 5.79
C GLN A 48 6.32 6.13 6.37
N SER A 49 5.08 6.50 6.05
CA SER A 49 4.38 7.67 6.57
C SER A 49 4.23 7.61 8.09
N ASP A 50 3.72 6.50 8.62
CA ASP A 50 3.54 6.29 10.06
C ASP A 50 4.87 6.34 10.81
N TYR A 51 5.89 5.66 10.27
CA TYR A 51 7.24 5.71 10.82
C TYR A 51 7.80 7.14 10.85
N ALA A 52 7.68 7.87 9.74
CA ALA A 52 8.13 9.26 9.66
C ALA A 52 7.36 10.16 10.63
N SER A 53 6.04 9.97 10.77
CA SER A 53 5.23 10.74 11.71
C SER A 53 5.69 10.55 13.16
N VAL A 54 5.92 9.31 13.57
CA VAL A 54 6.40 9.00 14.93
C VAL A 54 7.82 9.54 15.11
N ARG A 55 8.70 9.34 14.14
CA ARG A 55 10.07 9.84 14.19
C ARG A 55 10.12 11.36 14.30
N ASN A 56 9.35 12.08 13.49
CA ASN A 56 9.26 13.55 13.53
C ASN A 56 8.78 14.02 14.92
N TRP A 57 7.80 13.32 15.50
CA TRP A 57 7.34 13.62 16.86
C TRP A 57 8.43 13.37 17.92
N PHE A 58 9.21 12.30 17.78
CA PHE A 58 10.36 12.03 18.66
C PHE A 58 11.47 13.07 18.52
N GLU A 59 11.75 13.54 17.30
CA GLU A 59 12.72 14.61 17.05
C GLU A 59 12.24 15.96 17.63
N GLU A 60 10.93 16.25 17.55
CA GLU A 60 10.36 17.50 18.06
C GLU A 60 10.20 17.51 19.59
N LYS A 61 9.72 16.39 20.17
CA LYS A 61 9.38 16.31 21.59
C LYS A 61 10.52 15.81 22.47
N ALA A 62 11.46 15.05 21.91
CA ALA A 62 12.57 14.39 22.59
C ALA A 62 12.18 13.79 23.96
N PRO A 63 11.22 12.84 23.99
CA PRO A 63 10.65 12.35 25.24
C PRO A 63 11.58 11.38 26.02
N LEU A 64 12.61 10.84 25.36
CA LEU A 64 13.55 9.87 25.92
C LEU A 64 14.98 10.43 25.94
N SER A 65 15.85 9.82 26.75
CA SER A 65 17.29 10.07 26.68
C SER A 65 17.87 9.56 25.36
N GLN A 66 19.00 10.12 24.91
CA GLN A 66 19.60 9.77 23.62
C GLN A 66 19.94 8.27 23.51
N ASP A 67 20.39 7.67 24.61
CA ASP A 67 20.77 6.25 24.65
C ASP A 67 19.55 5.32 24.50
N GLU A 68 18.38 5.72 25.02
CA GLU A 68 17.16 4.92 24.93
C GLU A 68 16.39 5.13 23.61
N GLN A 69 16.77 6.11 22.80
CA GLN A 69 16.08 6.45 21.56
C GLN A 69 16.54 5.61 20.35
N GLU A 70 17.61 4.82 20.46
CA GLU A 70 18.22 4.13 19.31
C GLU A 70 17.23 3.22 18.55
N TYR A 71 16.29 2.58 19.23
CA TYR A 71 15.28 1.71 18.61
C TYR A 71 14.36 2.48 17.63
N ILE A 72 14.08 3.76 17.86
CA ILE A 72 13.19 4.54 16.99
C ILE A 72 13.87 4.87 15.65
N LEU A 73 15.20 4.83 15.59
CA LEU A 73 15.99 5.14 14.41
C LEU A 73 15.99 3.99 13.40
N ARG A 74 15.65 2.79 13.86
CA ARG A 74 15.63 1.54 13.11
C ARG A 74 14.18 1.16 12.82
N LYS A 75 13.75 1.37 11.57
CA LYS A 75 12.39 1.01 11.15
C LYS A 75 12.10 -0.48 11.32
N GLU A 76 13.14 -1.30 11.20
CA GLU A 76 13.11 -2.75 11.37
C GLU A 76 12.74 -3.21 12.80
N ASP A 77 12.94 -2.37 13.80
CA ASP A 77 12.69 -2.68 15.21
C ASP A 77 11.28 -2.26 15.66
N ILE A 78 10.50 -1.66 14.75
CA ILE A 78 9.15 -1.16 15.02
C ILE A 78 8.13 -2.04 14.31
N VAL A 79 7.07 -2.40 15.03
CA VAL A 79 5.93 -3.15 14.51
C VAL A 79 4.65 -2.32 14.62
N THR A 80 3.74 -2.49 13.67
CA THR A 80 2.39 -1.90 13.76
C THR A 80 1.40 -2.94 14.27
N LEU A 81 0.56 -2.53 15.22
CA LEU A 81 -0.56 -3.33 15.72
C LEU A 81 -1.75 -3.29 14.77
N ARG A 82 -1.74 -2.40 13.77
CA ARG A 82 -2.78 -2.35 12.75
C ARG A 82 -2.65 -3.58 11.87
N ALA A 83 -3.65 -4.46 11.92
CA ALA A 83 -3.78 -5.55 10.96
C ALA A 83 -4.04 -4.93 9.58
N GLY A 84 -3.05 -4.97 8.68
CA GLY A 84 -3.24 -4.30 7.40
C GLY A 84 -2.09 -4.42 6.43
N ARG A 85 -2.03 -5.57 5.75
CA ARG A 85 -1.27 -5.74 4.49
C ARG A 85 -1.72 -4.76 3.40
N GLU A 86 -2.86 -4.12 3.63
CA GLU A 86 -3.53 -3.15 2.78
C GLU A 86 -3.04 -1.72 3.07
N SER A 87 -2.73 -1.36 4.33
CA SER A 87 -2.39 0.02 4.73
C SER A 87 -1.00 0.44 4.27
N ALA A 88 0.05 -0.38 4.40
CA ALA A 88 1.41 0.11 4.16
C ALA A 88 1.73 0.50 2.70
N SER A 89 1.24 -0.27 1.73
CA SER A 89 1.37 0.05 0.30
C SER A 89 0.38 1.12 -0.15
N PHE A 90 -0.83 1.12 0.43
CA PHE A 90 -1.83 2.12 0.14
C PHE A 90 -1.42 3.48 0.72
N ASP A 91 -0.95 3.57 1.95
CA ASP A 91 -0.55 4.81 2.63
C ASP A 91 0.57 5.54 1.87
N GLY A 92 1.61 4.85 1.42
CA GLY A 92 2.68 5.48 0.64
C GLY A 92 2.21 5.96 -0.74
N LEU A 93 1.21 5.30 -1.32
CA LEU A 93 0.63 5.72 -2.60
C LEU A 93 -0.40 6.83 -2.42
N VAL A 94 -1.20 6.77 -1.37
CA VAL A 94 -2.13 7.79 -0.91
C VAL A 94 -1.34 9.06 -0.63
N GLU A 95 -0.22 8.97 0.07
CA GLU A 95 0.65 10.12 0.34
C GLU A 95 1.20 10.73 -0.95
N ARG A 96 1.63 9.92 -1.93
CA ARG A 96 2.07 10.39 -3.25
C ARG A 96 0.93 11.00 -4.07
N CYS A 97 -0.25 10.40 -4.04
CA CYS A 97 -1.42 10.84 -4.78
C CYS A 97 -1.98 12.13 -4.17
N LEU A 98 -2.10 12.20 -2.85
CA LEU A 98 -2.46 13.40 -2.10
C LEU A 98 -1.43 14.51 -2.31
N SER A 99 -0.13 14.23 -2.29
CA SER A 99 0.92 15.24 -2.54
C SER A 99 0.89 15.74 -3.98
N GLY A 100 0.73 14.85 -4.96
CA GLY A 100 0.58 15.22 -6.36
C GLY A 100 -0.69 16.03 -6.62
N MET A 101 -1.77 15.69 -5.92
CA MET A 101 -3.03 16.41 -5.99
C MET A 101 -2.98 17.73 -5.24
N ASP A 102 -2.32 17.85 -4.08
CA ASP A 102 -2.11 19.13 -3.40
C ASP A 102 -1.27 20.06 -4.27
N HIS A 103 -0.28 19.54 -4.99
CA HIS A 103 0.46 20.30 -5.99
C HIS A 103 -0.43 20.73 -7.17
N TYR A 104 -1.19 19.81 -7.77
CA TYR A 104 -2.09 20.13 -8.89
C TYR A 104 -3.21 21.09 -8.48
N LEU A 105 -3.81 20.86 -7.31
CA LEU A 105 -4.87 21.67 -6.76
C LEU A 105 -4.34 23.03 -6.32
N SER A 106 -3.15 23.15 -5.71
CA SER A 106 -2.57 24.45 -5.35
C SER A 106 -2.22 25.32 -6.57
N ILE A 107 -1.87 24.68 -7.69
CA ILE A 107 -1.68 25.33 -9.00
C ILE A 107 -3.02 25.79 -9.59
N TRP A 108 -4.07 24.97 -9.48
CA TRP A 108 -5.37 25.25 -10.11
C TRP A 108 -6.32 26.10 -9.23
N CYS A 109 -6.20 25.97 -7.92
CA CYS A 109 -7.08 26.51 -6.90
C CYS A 109 -6.19 26.84 -5.68
N HIS A 110 -5.84 28.11 -5.52
CA HIS A 110 -4.89 28.63 -4.52
C HIS A 110 -5.41 28.52 -3.05
N CYS A 111 -5.91 27.35 -2.63
CA CYS A 111 -6.63 27.16 -1.38
C CYS A 111 -6.30 25.82 -0.71
N LYS A 112 -6.09 25.88 0.61
CA LYS A 112 -5.91 24.75 1.54
C LYS A 112 -7.21 23.94 1.76
N ILE A 113 -7.86 23.50 0.69
CA ILE A 113 -9.14 22.79 0.72
C ILE A 113 -8.96 21.39 1.31
N ILE A 114 -7.87 20.72 0.95
CA ILE A 114 -7.54 19.36 1.39
C ILE A 114 -7.45 19.30 2.92
N GLN A 115 -6.68 20.19 3.54
CA GLN A 115 -6.57 20.24 5.01
C GLN A 115 -7.92 20.54 5.70
N ARG A 116 -8.77 21.40 5.14
CA ARG A 116 -10.11 21.67 5.70
C ARG A 116 -11.09 20.52 5.54
N LEU A 117 -11.02 19.79 4.43
CA LEU A 117 -11.92 18.66 4.16
C LEU A 117 -11.58 17.43 5.00
N PHE A 118 -10.29 17.25 5.31
CA PHE A 118 -9.79 16.06 5.99
C PHE A 118 -9.58 16.20 7.50
N ILE A 119 -9.50 17.42 8.03
CA ILE A 119 -9.43 17.67 9.48
C ILE A 119 -10.84 17.94 10.00
N THR A 120 -11.44 16.95 10.67
CA THR A 120 -12.74 17.12 11.32
C THR A 120 -12.59 17.95 12.61
N GLU A 121 -13.55 18.82 12.91
CA GLU A 121 -13.57 19.63 14.14
C GLU A 121 -13.46 18.77 15.41
N GLU A 122 -14.09 17.59 15.43
CA GLU A 122 -14.01 16.64 16.55
C GLU A 122 -12.60 16.08 16.77
N LEU A 123 -11.81 15.89 15.70
CA LEU A 123 -10.42 15.43 15.80
C LEU A 123 -9.47 16.58 16.18
N ARG A 124 -9.83 17.81 15.82
CA ARG A 124 -9.13 19.03 16.23
C ARG A 124 -9.24 19.28 17.74
N HIS A 125 -10.29 18.80 18.39
CA HIS A 125 -10.44 18.86 19.85
C HIS A 125 -9.63 17.81 20.62
N LYS A 126 -9.11 16.77 19.96
CA LYS A 126 -8.31 15.73 20.63
C LYS A 126 -6.90 16.17 21.00
N THR A 127 -6.42 17.29 20.44
CA THR A 127 -5.09 17.83 20.74
C THR A 127 -5.12 19.35 20.75
N ASN A 128 -4.48 19.95 21.75
CA ASN A 128 -4.28 21.41 21.82
C ASN A 128 -3.01 21.85 21.07
N ASN A 129 -2.23 20.92 20.50
CA ASN A 129 -1.00 21.23 19.77
C ASN A 129 -1.29 21.52 18.30
N LEU A 130 -0.86 22.69 17.84
CA LEU A 130 -1.10 23.18 16.47
C LEU A 130 -0.40 22.34 15.38
N HIS A 131 0.64 21.59 15.74
CA HIS A 131 1.48 20.80 14.82
C HIS A 131 1.03 19.33 14.68
N ILE A 132 0.05 18.87 15.45
CA ILE A 132 -0.43 17.48 15.39
C ILE A 132 -1.78 17.44 14.66
N HIS A 133 -1.78 16.89 13.45
CA HIS A 133 -2.98 16.76 12.63
C HIS A 133 -3.48 15.31 12.63
N TYR A 134 -4.68 15.08 13.17
CA TYR A 134 -5.37 13.81 13.05
C TYR A 134 -6.25 13.83 11.80
N TYR A 135 -5.99 12.89 10.89
CA TYR A 135 -6.82 12.66 9.71
C TYR A 135 -7.90 11.62 10.01
N ALA A 136 -9.13 11.87 9.57
CA ALA A 136 -10.22 10.90 9.71
C ALA A 136 -10.04 9.78 8.66
N PRO A 137 -9.71 8.53 9.06
CA PRO A 137 -9.32 7.47 8.12
C PRO A 137 -10.42 7.18 7.10
N HIS A 138 -11.67 7.05 7.54
CA HIS A 138 -12.81 6.76 6.67
C HIS A 138 -13.03 7.80 5.55
N ARG A 139 -12.72 9.08 5.79
CA ARG A 139 -12.89 10.13 4.76
C ARG A 139 -11.74 10.13 3.77
N VAL A 140 -10.52 9.87 4.25
CA VAL A 140 -9.33 9.67 3.39
C VAL A 140 -9.56 8.49 2.46
N ASP A 141 -10.01 7.36 2.99
CA ASP A 141 -10.30 6.16 2.20
C ASP A 141 -11.40 6.42 1.15
N ALA A 142 -12.48 7.13 1.54
CA ALA A 142 -13.55 7.49 0.62
C ALA A 142 -13.08 8.42 -0.51
N LEU A 143 -12.27 9.46 -0.21
CA LEU A 143 -11.76 10.34 -1.25
C LEU A 143 -10.79 9.61 -2.17
N VAL A 144 -9.89 8.80 -1.61
CA VAL A 144 -8.94 8.03 -2.40
C VAL A 144 -9.69 7.11 -3.35
N ASN A 145 -10.69 6.36 -2.86
CA ASN A 145 -11.52 5.51 -3.72
C ASN A 145 -12.26 6.30 -4.81
N LEU A 146 -12.76 7.51 -4.50
CA LEU A 146 -13.39 8.39 -5.49
C LEU A 146 -12.39 8.86 -6.56
N ILE A 147 -11.16 9.20 -6.16
CA ILE A 147 -10.11 9.62 -7.09
C ILE A 147 -9.70 8.45 -7.99
N ILE A 148 -9.44 7.29 -7.41
CA ILE A 148 -9.05 6.07 -8.13
C ILE A 148 -10.11 5.73 -9.19
N THR A 149 -11.38 5.70 -8.79
CA THR A 149 -12.49 5.41 -9.71
C THR A 149 -12.61 6.45 -10.82
N THR A 150 -12.40 7.73 -10.50
CA THR A 150 -12.36 8.81 -11.50
C THR A 150 -11.23 8.63 -12.50
N ILE A 151 -10.00 8.32 -12.03
CA ILE A 151 -8.84 8.08 -12.90
C ILE A 151 -9.08 6.88 -13.82
N ILE A 152 -9.59 5.76 -13.28
CA ILE A 152 -9.91 4.57 -14.05
C ILE A 152 -10.97 4.90 -15.12
N PHE A 153 -12.02 5.62 -14.76
CA PHE A 153 -13.07 6.02 -15.70
C PHE A 153 -12.51 6.90 -16.85
N ILE A 154 -11.67 7.88 -16.53
CA ILE A 154 -11.00 8.71 -17.53
C ILE A 154 -10.15 7.85 -18.45
N LEU A 155 -9.34 6.93 -17.90
CA LEU A 155 -8.50 6.02 -18.68
C LEU A 155 -9.32 5.12 -19.61
N LEU A 156 -10.54 4.72 -19.23
CA LEU A 156 -11.44 3.93 -20.08
C LEU A 156 -12.05 4.76 -21.22
N VAL A 157 -12.44 6.01 -20.97
CA VAL A 157 -13.20 6.84 -21.93
C VAL A 157 -12.28 7.57 -22.92
N VAL A 158 -11.15 8.10 -22.46
CA VAL A 158 -10.24 8.93 -23.28
C VAL A 158 -9.81 8.26 -24.60
N PRO A 159 -9.36 6.99 -24.63
CA PRO A 159 -8.94 6.37 -25.88
C PRO A 159 -10.09 6.16 -26.86
N VAL A 160 -11.32 5.94 -26.39
CA VAL A 160 -12.51 5.88 -27.25
C VAL A 160 -12.76 7.25 -27.90
N VAL A 161 -12.65 8.33 -27.13
CA VAL A 161 -12.81 9.70 -27.64
C VAL A 161 -11.68 10.07 -28.61
N LEU A 162 -10.43 9.69 -28.31
CA LEU A 162 -9.28 9.90 -29.21
C LEU A 162 -9.47 9.17 -30.54
N MET A 163 -9.92 7.91 -30.50
CA MET A 163 -10.25 7.14 -31.69
C MET A 163 -11.38 7.77 -32.51
N TYR A 164 -12.43 8.25 -31.86
CA TYR A 164 -13.53 8.95 -32.53
C TYR A 164 -13.05 10.24 -33.22
N LYS A 165 -12.24 11.05 -32.54
CA LYS A 165 -11.69 12.29 -33.08
C LYS A 165 -10.78 12.05 -34.28
N LEU A 166 -9.90 11.05 -34.20
CA LEU A 166 -9.02 10.66 -35.30
C LEU A 166 -9.81 10.17 -36.54
N SER A 167 -10.98 9.57 -36.32
CA SER A 167 -11.85 9.14 -37.43
C SER A 167 -12.63 10.29 -38.08
N GLY A 168 -13.03 11.30 -37.30
CA GLY A 168 -13.83 12.43 -37.79
C GLY A 168 -13.05 13.56 -38.49
N LEU A 169 -11.73 13.60 -38.35
CA LEU A 169 -10.87 14.69 -38.85
C LEU A 169 -10.49 14.59 -40.34
N GLY A 170 -11.03 13.62 -41.10
CA GLY A 170 -10.84 13.53 -42.57
C GLY A 170 -9.43 13.16 -43.04
N GLY A 171 -8.42 13.23 -42.16
CA GLY A 171 -7.12 12.60 -42.36
C GLY A 171 -7.23 11.15 -41.93
N GLY A 172 -7.16 10.21 -42.88
CA GLY A 172 -7.23 8.78 -42.60
C GLY A 172 -6.18 8.38 -41.56
N ALA A 173 -6.61 8.17 -40.33
CA ALA A 173 -5.74 7.71 -39.25
C ALA A 173 -5.07 6.41 -39.70
N SER A 174 -3.75 6.40 -39.72
CA SER A 174 -3.00 5.21 -40.09
C SER A 174 -3.34 4.09 -39.09
N PRO A 175 -3.49 2.82 -39.52
CA PRO A 175 -3.71 1.70 -38.59
C PRO A 175 -2.67 1.63 -37.46
N PHE A 176 -1.47 2.15 -37.73
CA PHE A 176 -0.37 2.27 -36.77
C PHE A 176 -0.65 3.28 -35.64
N GLU A 177 -1.30 4.41 -35.91
CA GLU A 177 -1.68 5.39 -34.88
C GLU A 177 -2.75 4.83 -33.94
N ALA A 178 -3.74 4.13 -34.50
CA ALA A 178 -4.78 3.46 -33.72
C ALA A 178 -4.19 2.36 -32.82
N LEU A 179 -3.26 1.57 -33.38
CA LEU A 179 -2.52 0.55 -32.63
C LEU A 179 -1.64 1.17 -31.53
N GLY A 180 -1.00 2.32 -31.79
CA GLY A 180 -0.21 3.04 -30.81
C GLY A 180 -1.04 3.49 -29.62
N ILE A 181 -2.21 4.08 -29.86
CA ILE A 181 -3.14 4.50 -28.80
C ILE A 181 -3.62 3.29 -27.99
N LEU A 182 -3.98 2.18 -28.64
CA LEU A 182 -4.35 0.95 -27.95
C LEU A 182 -3.27 0.48 -26.97
N ILE A 183 -2.02 0.36 -27.43
CA ILE A 183 -0.91 -0.13 -26.62
C ILE A 183 -0.64 0.80 -25.45
N VAL A 184 -0.54 2.11 -25.71
CA VAL A 184 -0.22 3.10 -24.67
C VAL A 184 -1.31 3.13 -23.59
N PHE A 185 -2.58 3.22 -23.98
CA PHE A 185 -3.65 3.29 -23.00
C PHE A 185 -3.88 1.97 -22.26
N THR A 186 -3.66 0.81 -22.90
CA THR A 186 -3.73 -0.50 -22.21
C THR A 186 -2.63 -0.62 -21.15
N LEU A 187 -1.42 -0.17 -21.45
CA LEU A 187 -0.33 -0.14 -20.47
C LEU A 187 -0.60 0.85 -19.34
N LEU A 188 -1.07 2.06 -19.65
CA LEU A 188 -1.43 3.06 -18.65
C LEU A 188 -2.56 2.57 -17.74
N PHE A 189 -3.57 1.88 -18.29
CA PHE A 189 -4.63 1.25 -17.49
C PHE A 189 -4.08 0.18 -16.55
N GLY A 190 -3.24 -0.73 -17.05
CA GLY A 190 -2.63 -1.79 -16.23
C GLY A 190 -1.73 -1.21 -15.12
N LEU A 191 -0.93 -0.19 -15.44
CA LEU A 191 -0.10 0.51 -14.47
C LEU A 191 -0.92 1.27 -13.43
N ALA A 192 -1.95 2.00 -13.86
CA ALA A 192 -2.84 2.72 -12.97
C ALA A 192 -3.59 1.76 -12.06
N MET A 193 -4.14 0.66 -12.58
CA MET A 193 -4.79 -0.36 -11.76
C MET A 193 -3.79 -1.02 -10.80
N SER A 194 -2.60 -1.40 -11.25
CA SER A 194 -1.57 -2.01 -10.38
C SER A 194 -1.09 -1.09 -9.26
N SER A 195 -0.98 0.20 -9.55
CA SER A 195 -0.45 1.19 -8.63
C SER A 195 -1.57 1.63 -7.69
N LEU A 196 -2.67 2.12 -8.24
CA LEU A 196 -3.74 2.75 -7.49
C LEU A 196 -4.65 1.76 -6.75
N THR A 197 -4.73 0.49 -7.18
CA THR A 197 -5.62 -0.50 -6.58
C THR A 197 -4.84 -1.69 -6.01
N THR A 198 -5.41 -2.36 -5.02
CA THR A 198 -4.87 -3.61 -4.46
C THR A 198 -5.27 -4.82 -5.31
N ALA A 199 -5.34 -4.65 -6.64
CA ALA A 199 -5.74 -5.72 -7.54
C ALA A 199 -4.74 -6.88 -7.49
N LYS A 200 -5.26 -8.09 -7.31
CA LYS A 200 -4.44 -9.30 -7.42
C LYS A 200 -3.91 -9.43 -8.85
N ARG A 201 -2.79 -10.13 -9.02
CA ARG A 201 -2.19 -10.38 -10.35
C ARG A 201 -3.21 -10.89 -11.37
N GLN A 202 -4.08 -11.81 -10.95
CA GLN A 202 -5.16 -12.36 -11.78
C GLN A 202 -6.24 -11.33 -12.16
N GLU A 203 -6.58 -10.42 -11.25
CA GLU A 203 -7.58 -9.36 -11.50
C GLU A 203 -7.02 -8.34 -12.50
N LEU A 204 -5.73 -8.00 -12.36
CA LEU A 204 -5.04 -7.12 -13.30
C LEU A 204 -4.97 -7.72 -14.71
N PHE A 205 -4.67 -9.02 -14.84
CA PHE A 205 -4.68 -9.70 -16.14
C PHE A 205 -6.07 -9.73 -16.76
N ALA A 206 -7.10 -10.08 -15.97
CA ALA A 206 -8.47 -10.13 -16.44
C ALA A 206 -8.96 -8.75 -16.91
N ALA A 207 -8.71 -7.70 -16.11
CA ALA A 207 -9.10 -6.34 -16.44
C ALA A 207 -8.37 -5.81 -17.69
N SER A 208 -7.06 -6.06 -17.81
CA SER A 208 -6.28 -5.63 -18.97
C SER A 208 -6.73 -6.34 -20.26
N ALA A 209 -7.05 -7.63 -20.18
CA ALA A 209 -7.57 -8.39 -21.31
C ALA A 209 -8.95 -7.88 -21.74
N ALA A 210 -9.86 -7.65 -20.78
CA ALA A 210 -11.19 -7.09 -21.05
C ALA A 210 -11.09 -5.71 -21.70
N TYR A 211 -10.22 -4.85 -21.17
CA TYR A 211 -10.01 -3.52 -21.71
C TYR A 211 -9.42 -3.54 -23.14
N CYS A 212 -8.41 -4.38 -23.36
CA CYS A 212 -7.84 -4.58 -24.69
C CYS A 212 -8.90 -5.07 -25.70
N ALA A 213 -9.75 -6.02 -25.30
CA ALA A 213 -10.83 -6.52 -26.16
C ALA A 213 -11.81 -5.39 -26.57
N VAL A 214 -12.21 -4.54 -25.62
CA VAL A 214 -13.09 -3.40 -25.91
C VAL A 214 -12.44 -2.45 -26.92
N LEU A 215 -11.18 -2.04 -26.70
CA LEU A 215 -10.49 -1.12 -27.59
C LEU A 215 -10.24 -1.72 -28.99
N VAL A 216 -9.91 -3.02 -29.09
CA VAL A 216 -9.74 -3.72 -30.38
C VAL A 216 -11.04 -3.76 -31.17
N VAL A 217 -12.19 -3.99 -30.52
CA VAL A 217 -13.51 -3.95 -31.18
C VAL A 217 -13.78 -2.56 -31.74
N PHE A 218 -13.47 -1.50 -31.01
CA PHE A 218 -13.60 -0.12 -31.51
C PHE A 218 -12.71 0.12 -32.74
N VAL A 219 -11.43 -0.25 -32.67
CA VAL A 219 -10.50 -0.10 -33.81
C VAL A 219 -10.97 -0.89 -35.04
N SER A 220 -11.47 -2.11 -34.84
CA SER A 220 -12.00 -2.95 -35.92
C SER A 220 -13.22 -2.32 -36.59
N ASN A 221 -14.10 -1.67 -35.82
CA ASN A 221 -15.29 -1.01 -36.37
C ASN A 221 -14.91 0.21 -37.23
N PHE A 222 -13.96 1.03 -36.79
CA PHE A 222 -13.51 2.21 -37.54
C PHE A 222 -12.68 1.86 -38.78
N GLY A 223 -11.85 0.81 -38.71
CA GLY A 223 -11.06 0.34 -39.85
C GLY A 223 -11.88 -0.21 -41.02
N VAL A 224 -13.11 -0.69 -40.78
CA VAL A 224 -14.03 -1.16 -41.83
C VAL A 224 -14.71 0.00 -42.57
N GLN A 225 -14.97 1.12 -41.89
CA GLN A 225 -15.62 2.29 -42.52
C GLN A 225 -14.68 3.04 -43.49
N SER A 226 -13.39 3.15 -43.18
CA SER A 226 -12.42 3.81 -44.07
C SER A 226 -12.24 3.09 -45.41
N VAL A 227 -12.35 1.76 -45.44
CA VAL A 227 -12.24 0.96 -46.68
C VAL A 227 -13.46 1.12 -47.60
N GLN A 228 -14.65 1.39 -47.05
CA GLN A 228 -15.87 1.59 -47.84
C GLN A 228 -15.90 2.99 -48.50
N ILE A 229 -15.38 4.03 -47.83
CA ILE A 229 -15.40 5.41 -48.36
C ILE A 229 -14.44 5.59 -49.54
N VAL A 230 -13.36 4.80 -49.62
CA VAL A 230 -12.39 4.86 -50.74
C VAL A 230 -12.89 4.10 -51.99
N LYS A 231 -13.94 3.27 -51.86
CA LYS A 231 -14.49 2.45 -52.94
C LYS A 231 -15.81 2.97 -53.54
N ALA A 232 -16.28 4.14 -53.13
CA ALA A 232 -17.51 4.78 -53.62
C ALA A 232 -17.20 5.97 -54.52
#